data_AF-A0A6V8DJK3-F1
#
_entry.id   AF-A0A6V8DJK3-F1
#
_cell.length_a   1.000
_cell.length_b   1.000
_cell.length_c   1.000
_cell.angle_alpha   90.00
_cell.angle_beta   90.00
_cell.angle_gamma   90.00
#
_symmetry.space_group_name_H-M   'P 1'
#
loop_
_entity.id
_entity.type
_entity.pdbx_description
1 polymer ?
#
loop_
_entity_poly.entity_id
_entity_poly.type
_entity_poly.pdbx_seq_one_letter_code
_entity_poly.pdbx_strand_id
1 'polypeptide(L)'
;GVAFPQFLEVQDHIWGYGLMFSGLFIAYTIWKYGWSRYKHWQAENDIGGFSFRDYLDNGVSSFRDDFINTGDNDWWIGKWWDYIMYLGFPIMFSVLMGSYFIDLLVNVDDPWNPSNPNGISIILLFWGVTASLFIGLNRYILVNRMIPTSSASGPWPLYILSGDFELEPRPLYRNVPEGADAPIDTLPGGEDEFIVQAGEQLPSTFTDDYGETRAHTLATIEAEIMGTYTRNP
;
A
#
# COMPACT_ATOMS: atom_id res chain seq x y z
N GLY A 1 -9.77 2.98 42.07
CA GLY A 1 -9.67 2.96 40.59
C GLY A 1 -9.72 1.52 40.15
N VAL A 2 -10.44 1.22 39.06
CA VAL A 2 -10.42 -0.13 38.47
C VAL A 2 -9.06 -0.31 37.82
N ALA A 3 -8.33 -1.38 38.15
CA ALA A 3 -7.03 -1.65 37.54
C ALA A 3 -7.24 -1.90 36.04
N PHE A 4 -6.72 -0.99 35.20
CA PHE A 4 -6.71 -1.22 33.77
C PHE A 4 -5.78 -2.40 33.48
N PRO A 5 -6.18 -3.38 32.66
CA PRO A 5 -5.30 -4.48 32.29
C PRO A 5 -4.09 -3.91 31.55
N GLN A 6 -2.88 -4.20 32.05
CA GLN A 6 -1.60 -3.77 31.47
C GLN A 6 -1.47 -4.15 29.98
N PHE A 7 -2.14 -5.22 29.55
CA PHE A 7 -2.23 -5.61 28.14
C PHE A 7 -2.94 -4.58 27.26
N LEU A 8 -4.00 -3.91 27.74
CA LEU A 8 -4.72 -2.91 26.95
C LEU A 8 -3.90 -1.63 26.77
N GLU A 9 -3.06 -1.27 27.75
CA GLU A 9 -2.14 -0.13 27.68
C GLU A 9 -1.05 -0.36 26.62
N VAL A 10 -0.46 -1.56 26.61
CA VAL A 10 0.51 -1.96 25.57
C VAL A 10 -0.13 -1.95 24.18
N GLN A 11 -1.39 -2.40 24.06
CA GLN A 11 -2.12 -2.39 22.79
C GLN A 11 -2.32 -0.96 22.27
N ASP A 12 -2.86 -0.06 23.09
CA ASP A 12 -3.13 1.33 22.68
C ASP A 12 -1.87 2.00 22.10
N HIS A 13 -0.73 1.74 22.75
CA HIS A 13 0.57 2.24 22.32
C HIS A 13 1.05 1.67 20.98
N ILE A 14 0.98 0.34 20.83
CA ILE A 14 1.39 -0.35 19.61
C ILE A 14 0.54 0.09 18.42
N TRP A 15 -0.78 0.19 18.61
CA TRP A 15 -1.71 0.67 17.60
C TRP A 15 -1.51 2.15 17.28
N GLY A 16 -1.18 2.97 18.28
CA GLY A 16 -0.77 4.36 18.10
C GLY A 16 0.37 4.51 17.10
N TYR A 17 1.41 3.67 17.17
CA TYR A 17 2.46 3.67 16.14
C TYR A 17 1.94 3.25 14.77
N GLY A 18 1.06 2.27 14.73
CA GLY A 18 0.45 1.83 13.47
C GLY A 18 -0.23 2.97 12.75
N LEU A 19 -0.95 3.83 13.49
CA LEU A 19 -1.57 5.05 12.96
C LEU A 19 -0.54 6.09 12.51
N MET A 20 0.56 6.25 13.25
CA MET A 20 1.62 7.18 12.85
C MET A 20 2.35 6.72 11.58
N PHE A 21 2.69 5.43 11.50
CA PHE A 21 3.33 4.84 10.33
C PHE A 21 2.39 4.82 9.12
N SER A 22 1.08 4.61 9.30
CA SER A 22 0.13 4.71 8.18
C SER A 22 0.09 6.12 7.60
N GLY A 23 0.12 7.15 8.45
CA GLY A 23 0.28 8.54 8.02
C GLY A 23 1.57 8.77 7.23
N LEU A 24 2.69 8.19 7.69
CA LEU A 24 3.96 8.24 6.95
C LEU A 24 3.86 7.52 5.59
N PHE A 25 3.19 6.37 5.51
CA PHE A 25 2.97 5.67 4.25
C PHE A 25 2.15 6.51 3.27
N ILE A 26 1.09 7.18 3.72
CA ILE A 26 0.30 8.10 2.87
C ILE A 26 1.15 9.29 2.41
N ALA A 27 1.94 9.90 3.30
CA ALA A 27 2.85 10.97 2.91
C ALA A 27 3.88 10.47 1.87
N TYR A 28 4.41 9.27 2.06
CA TYR A 28 5.33 8.64 1.12
C TYR A 28 4.71 8.39 -0.25
N THR A 29 3.47 7.91 -0.32
CA THR A 29 2.79 7.70 -1.61
C THR A 29 2.55 9.03 -2.33
N ILE A 30 2.19 10.09 -1.61
CA ILE A 30 2.07 11.45 -2.15
C ILE A 30 3.41 11.93 -2.73
N TRP A 31 4.51 11.76 -2.00
CA TRP A 31 5.84 12.14 -2.49
C TRP A 31 6.29 11.29 -3.69
N LYS A 32 6.02 9.98 -3.68
CA LYS A 32 6.32 9.09 -4.81
C LYS A 32 5.55 9.51 -6.07
N TYR A 33 4.27 9.83 -5.92
CA TYR A 33 3.45 10.34 -7.00
C TYR A 33 3.99 11.68 -7.53
N GLY A 34 4.25 12.63 -6.63
CA GLY A 34 4.82 13.93 -7.01
C GLY A 34 6.20 13.81 -7.68
N TRP A 35 7.02 12.85 -7.27
CA TRP A 35 8.28 12.53 -7.93
C TRP A 35 8.09 12.02 -9.36
N SER A 36 7.12 11.11 -9.58
CA SER A 36 6.79 10.63 -10.92
C SER A 36 6.38 11.80 -11.83
N ARG A 37 5.45 12.64 -11.37
CA ARG A 37 4.96 13.81 -12.12
C ARG A 37 6.09 14.81 -12.42
N TYR A 38 6.95 15.06 -11.45
CA TYR A 38 8.13 15.90 -11.65
C TYR A 38 9.06 15.35 -12.74
N LYS A 39 9.30 14.02 -12.76
CA LYS A 39 10.13 13.37 -13.78
C LYS A 39 9.52 13.47 -15.18
N HIS A 40 8.20 13.33 -15.31
CA HIS A 40 7.51 13.54 -16.58
C HIS A 40 7.61 15.00 -17.04
N TRP A 41 7.33 15.95 -16.15
CA TRP A 41 7.46 17.38 -16.44
C TRP A 41 8.89 17.77 -16.86
N GLN A 42 9.92 17.22 -16.20
CA GLN A 42 11.31 17.43 -16.62
C GLN A 42 11.58 16.93 -18.04
N ALA A 43 11.05 15.76 -18.39
CA ALA A 43 11.25 15.16 -19.71
C ALA A 43 10.56 15.98 -20.81
N GLU A 44 9.35 16.48 -20.55
CA GLU A 44 8.60 17.33 -21.48
C GLU A 44 9.25 18.69 -21.73
N ASN A 45 9.95 19.24 -20.72
CA ASN A 45 10.56 20.57 -20.78
C ASN A 45 12.07 20.53 -21.08
N ASP A 46 12.65 19.35 -21.33
CA ASP A 46 14.09 19.14 -21.53
C ASP A 46 14.97 19.73 -20.40
N ILE A 47 14.47 19.63 -19.16
CA ILE A 47 15.15 20.17 -17.97
C ILE A 47 15.98 19.07 -17.31
N GLY A 48 17.30 19.26 -17.34
CA GLY A 48 18.25 18.40 -16.62
C GLY A 48 18.47 18.80 -15.17
N GLY A 49 18.85 17.83 -14.34
CA GLY A 49 19.23 18.06 -12.94
C GLY A 49 18.05 18.10 -11.97
N PHE A 50 18.31 18.35 -10.69
CA PHE A 50 17.27 18.48 -9.66
C PHE A 50 17.18 19.94 -9.20
N SER A 51 15.97 20.47 -9.17
CA SER A 51 15.65 21.80 -8.66
C SER A 51 14.53 21.67 -7.63
N PHE A 52 14.83 22.09 -6.41
CA PHE A 52 13.89 22.00 -5.30
C PHE A 52 12.62 22.81 -5.52
N ARG A 53 12.76 24.01 -6.11
CA ARG A 53 11.63 24.89 -6.43
C ARG A 53 10.72 24.23 -7.46
N ASP A 54 11.32 23.71 -8.53
CA ASP A 54 10.56 23.07 -9.61
C ASP A 54 9.86 21.79 -9.13
N TYR A 55 10.48 21.06 -8.20
CA TYR A 55 9.87 19.89 -7.59
C TYR A 55 8.67 20.25 -6.70
N LEU A 56 8.76 21.34 -5.92
CA LEU A 56 7.62 21.82 -5.15
C LEU A 56 6.49 22.32 -6.07
N ASP A 57 6.84 23.08 -7.10
CA ASP A 57 5.86 23.73 -7.98
C ASP A 57 5.20 22.80 -8.99
N ASN A 58 5.87 21.74 -9.45
CA ASN A 58 5.36 20.83 -10.48
C ASN A 58 5.23 19.38 -10.01
N GLY A 59 5.92 18.98 -8.94
CA GLY A 59 5.84 17.63 -8.38
C GLY A 59 4.80 17.54 -7.25
N VAL A 60 5.10 18.17 -6.12
CA VAL A 60 4.26 18.07 -4.90
C VAL A 60 2.87 18.67 -5.13
N SER A 61 2.80 19.78 -5.86
CA SER A 61 1.55 20.46 -6.23
C SER A 61 0.60 19.56 -7.03
N SER A 62 1.12 18.66 -7.88
CA SER A 62 0.31 17.79 -8.75
C SER A 62 -0.68 16.97 -7.93
N PHE A 63 -0.27 16.41 -6.79
CA PHE A 63 -1.20 15.62 -5.96
C PHE A 63 -2.38 16.46 -5.45
N ARG A 64 -2.10 17.70 -5.02
CA ARG A 64 -3.15 18.61 -4.57
C ARG A 64 -4.07 18.98 -5.71
N ASP A 65 -3.53 19.31 -6.87
CA ASP A 65 -4.32 19.80 -7.99
C ASP A 65 -5.14 18.67 -8.64
N ASP A 66 -4.61 17.44 -8.68
CA ASP A 66 -5.26 16.30 -9.32
C ASP A 66 -6.26 15.57 -8.40
N PHE A 67 -5.98 15.46 -7.09
CA PHE A 67 -6.80 14.67 -6.15
C PHE A 67 -7.52 15.46 -5.07
N ILE A 68 -7.00 16.63 -4.68
CA ILE A 68 -7.58 17.42 -3.59
C ILE A 68 -8.49 18.50 -4.15
N ASN A 69 -8.02 19.29 -5.12
CA ASN A 69 -8.73 20.41 -5.71
C ASN A 69 -9.49 19.98 -6.98
N THR A 70 -10.50 19.15 -6.81
CA THR A 70 -11.34 18.68 -7.91
C THR A 70 -12.43 19.70 -8.28
N GLY A 71 -13.03 19.54 -9.47
CA GLY A 71 -13.98 20.50 -10.04
C GLY A 71 -15.26 20.75 -9.23
N ASP A 72 -15.62 19.84 -8.33
CA ASP A 72 -16.83 19.92 -7.49
C ASP A 72 -16.58 20.58 -6.12
N ASN A 73 -15.39 21.14 -5.88
CA ASN A 73 -15.03 21.69 -4.57
C ASN A 73 -15.39 23.18 -4.42
N ASP A 74 -16.11 23.48 -3.34
CA ASP A 74 -16.41 24.86 -2.91
C ASP A 74 -15.17 25.61 -2.37
N TRP A 75 -14.16 24.87 -1.88
CA TRP A 75 -12.94 25.45 -1.29
C TRP A 75 -11.67 24.87 -1.89
N TRP A 76 -10.78 25.75 -2.34
CA TRP A 76 -9.52 25.40 -2.96
C TRP A 76 -8.36 25.54 -1.97
N ILE A 77 -7.58 24.47 -1.85
CA ILE A 77 -6.38 24.44 -1.03
C ILE A 77 -5.23 25.06 -1.84
N GLY A 78 -4.46 25.94 -1.21
CA GLY A 78 -3.34 26.64 -1.84
C GLY A 78 -1.98 25.97 -1.63
N LYS A 79 -0.93 26.56 -2.22
CA LYS A 79 0.47 26.08 -2.15
C LYS A 79 1.06 25.93 -0.75
N TRP A 80 0.46 26.54 0.27
CA TRP A 80 0.88 26.35 1.66
C TRP A 80 0.78 24.88 2.10
N TRP A 81 -0.17 24.13 1.55
CA TRP A 81 -0.33 22.70 1.83
C TRP A 81 0.86 21.88 1.32
N ASP A 82 1.41 22.23 0.16
CA ASP A 82 2.57 21.56 -0.44
C ASP A 82 3.79 21.66 0.49
N TYR A 83 4.00 22.82 1.11
CA TYR A 83 5.04 23.02 2.13
C TYR A 83 4.78 22.22 3.40
N ILE A 84 3.54 22.12 3.86
CA ILE A 84 3.21 21.29 5.02
C ILE A 84 3.49 19.83 4.72
N MET A 85 3.07 19.32 3.57
CA MET A 85 3.26 17.91 3.24
C MET A 85 4.72 17.55 3.00
N TYR A 86 5.49 18.44 2.38
CA TYR A 86 6.86 18.13 2.04
C TYR A 86 7.87 18.45 3.16
N LEU A 87 7.62 19.50 3.94
CA LEU A 87 8.54 19.95 4.98
C LEU A 87 7.93 19.81 6.38
N GLY A 88 6.70 20.28 6.58
CA GLY A 88 6.04 20.26 7.89
C GLY A 88 5.85 18.85 8.44
N PHE A 89 5.31 17.93 7.65
CA PHE A 89 5.01 16.57 8.05
C PHE A 89 6.29 15.78 8.40
N PRO A 90 7.35 15.74 7.56
CA PRO A 90 8.59 15.07 7.94
C PRO A 90 9.19 15.61 9.22
N ILE A 91 9.25 16.94 9.39
CA ILE A 91 9.79 17.55 10.60
C ILE A 91 8.95 17.16 11.82
N MET A 92 7.63 17.31 11.74
CA MET A 92 6.73 16.96 12.84
C MET A 92 6.83 15.49 13.20
N PHE A 93 6.82 14.60 12.20
CA PHE A 93 6.97 13.17 12.39
C PHE A 93 8.32 12.83 13.03
N SER A 94 9.43 13.40 12.54
CA SER A 94 10.76 13.18 13.10
C SER A 94 10.89 13.70 14.53
N VAL A 95 10.33 14.87 14.84
CA VAL A 95 10.33 15.40 16.20
C VAL A 95 9.51 14.51 17.13
N LEU A 96 8.28 14.15 16.75
CA LEU A 96 7.39 13.33 17.58
C LEU A 96 7.98 11.94 17.80
N MET A 97 8.35 11.25 16.72
CA MET A 97 8.93 9.91 16.80
C MET A 97 10.28 9.93 17.51
N GLY A 98 11.14 10.91 17.20
CA GLY A 98 12.44 11.07 17.82
C GLY A 98 12.33 11.34 19.32
N SER A 99 11.49 12.30 19.73
CA SER A 99 11.27 12.60 21.16
C SER A 99 10.71 11.39 21.89
N TYR A 100 9.79 10.67 21.26
CA TYR A 100 9.19 9.49 21.83
C TYR A 100 10.22 8.37 22.08
N PHE A 101 11.01 8.00 21.08
CA PHE A 101 12.01 6.94 21.24
C PHE A 101 13.13 7.35 22.21
N ILE A 102 13.51 8.62 22.22
CA ILE A 102 14.47 9.15 23.20
C ILE A 102 13.91 9.03 24.62
N ASP A 103 12.66 9.46 24.83
CA ASP A 103 11.98 9.36 26.12
C ASP A 103 11.90 7.92 26.61
N LEU A 104 11.49 6.99 25.73
CA LEU A 104 11.45 5.56 26.04
C LEU A 104 12.83 5.04 26.45
N LEU A 105 13.89 5.39 25.72
CA LEU A 105 15.23 4.84 25.98
C LEU A 105 15.88 5.39 27.25
N VAL A 106 15.52 6.61 27.66
CA VAL A 106 16.13 7.30 28.79
C VAL A 106 15.34 7.14 30.08
N ASN A 107 14.01 7.11 30.00
CA ASN A 107 13.13 7.19 31.18
C ASN A 107 12.44 5.87 31.53
N VAL A 108 12.46 4.86 30.67
CA VAL A 108 11.92 3.52 31.00
C VAL A 108 13.01 2.66 31.61
N ASP A 109 12.75 2.08 32.79
CA ASP A 109 13.64 1.12 33.43
C ASP A 109 13.74 -0.17 32.60
N ASP A 110 14.94 -0.66 32.33
CA ASP A 110 15.20 -1.86 31.51
C ASP A 110 14.37 -1.93 30.21
N PRO A 111 14.53 -0.96 29.27
CA PRO A 111 13.69 -0.85 28.08
C PRO A 111 13.87 -2.02 27.10
N TRP A 112 14.98 -2.75 27.22
CA TRP A 112 15.31 -3.89 26.36
C TRP A 112 14.81 -5.23 26.88
N ASN A 113 14.23 -5.28 28.10
CA ASN A 113 13.64 -6.51 28.62
C ASN A 113 12.33 -6.82 27.89
N PRO A 114 12.17 -7.97 27.21
CA PRO A 114 10.95 -8.30 26.47
C PRO A 114 9.73 -8.51 27.37
N SER A 115 9.93 -8.72 28.67
CA SER A 115 8.86 -8.78 29.67
C SER A 115 8.46 -7.40 30.20
N ASN A 116 9.16 -6.33 29.83
CA ASN A 116 8.78 -4.97 30.17
C ASN A 116 7.73 -4.46 29.16
N PRO A 117 6.48 -4.22 29.60
CA PRO A 117 5.41 -3.77 28.72
C PRO A 117 5.63 -2.35 28.16
N ASN A 118 6.45 -1.55 28.83
CA ASN A 118 6.78 -0.18 28.41
C ASN A 118 8.10 -0.11 27.63
N GLY A 119 8.78 -1.25 27.44
CA GLY A 119 10.06 -1.33 26.77
C GLY A 119 9.96 -1.29 25.24
N ILE A 120 11.09 -1.07 24.56
CA ILE A 120 11.16 -1.12 23.10
C ILE A 120 11.08 -2.55 22.57
N SER A 121 11.58 -3.53 23.34
CA SER A 121 11.66 -4.92 22.90
C SER A 121 10.30 -5.52 22.60
N ILE A 122 9.27 -5.21 23.40
CA ILE A 122 7.92 -5.72 23.15
C ILE A 122 7.34 -5.12 21.86
N ILE A 123 7.55 -3.82 21.62
CA ILE A 123 7.11 -3.13 20.39
C ILE A 123 7.77 -3.76 19.16
N LEU A 124 9.08 -3.96 19.20
CA LEU A 124 9.83 -4.58 18.11
C LEU A 124 9.40 -6.03 17.87
N LEU A 125 9.05 -6.78 18.92
CA LEU A 125 8.55 -8.14 18.77
C LEU A 125 7.19 -8.15 18.07
N PHE A 126 6.24 -7.30 18.50
CA PHE A 126 4.93 -7.20 17.85
C PHE A 126 5.05 -6.81 16.38
N TRP A 127 5.75 -5.71 16.08
CA TRP A 127 5.93 -5.26 14.71
C TRP A 127 6.81 -6.21 13.88
N GLY A 128 7.77 -6.87 14.50
CA GLY A 128 8.60 -7.89 13.84
C GLY A 128 7.79 -9.13 13.44
N VAL A 129 6.93 -9.62 14.33
CA VAL A 129 6.00 -10.72 14.02
C VAL A 129 5.00 -10.30 12.94
N THR A 130 4.41 -9.12 13.07
CA THR A 130 3.48 -8.58 12.07
C THR A 130 4.16 -8.42 10.71
N ALA A 131 5.33 -7.79 10.64
CA ALA A 131 6.08 -7.62 9.40
C ALA A 131 6.48 -8.98 8.79
N SER A 132 6.95 -9.93 9.61
CA SER A 132 7.29 -11.28 9.14
C SER A 132 6.08 -12.01 8.58
N LEU A 133 4.90 -11.87 9.21
CA LEU A 133 3.65 -12.41 8.72
C LEU A 133 3.27 -11.78 7.37
N PHE A 134 3.30 -10.45 7.25
CA PHE A 134 2.97 -9.76 6.01
C PHE A 134 3.94 -10.12 4.88
N ILE A 135 5.24 -10.13 5.14
CA ILE A 135 6.26 -10.49 4.14
C ILE A 135 6.10 -11.97 3.73
N GLY A 136 5.93 -12.87 4.70
CA GLY A 136 5.75 -14.29 4.44
C GLY A 136 4.47 -14.60 3.67
N LEU A 137 3.37 -13.89 3.97
CA LEU A 137 2.09 -14.05 3.30
C LEU A 137 1.97 -13.23 2.01
N ASN A 138 2.86 -12.28 1.74
CA ASN A 138 2.80 -11.41 0.56
C ASN A 138 2.68 -12.22 -0.74
N ARG A 139 3.50 -13.27 -0.85
CA ARG A 139 3.47 -14.19 -2.01
C ARG A 139 2.12 -14.89 -2.16
N TYR A 140 1.51 -15.32 -1.06
CA TYR A 140 0.33 -16.18 -1.08
C TYR A 140 -0.98 -15.40 -1.14
N ILE A 141 -1.03 -14.23 -0.51
CA ILE A 141 -2.26 -13.47 -0.31
C ILE A 141 -2.31 -12.21 -1.18
N LEU A 142 -1.20 -11.50 -1.40
CA LEU A 142 -1.21 -10.19 -2.05
C LEU A 142 -0.88 -10.28 -3.53
N VAL A 143 0.23 -10.95 -3.86
CA VAL A 143 0.72 -11.06 -5.24
C VAL A 143 -0.01 -12.15 -6.01
N ASN A 144 -0.20 -13.31 -5.38
CA ASN A 144 -0.84 -14.45 -6.01
C ASN A 144 -2.18 -14.78 -5.34
N ARG A 145 -3.05 -15.43 -6.10
CA ARG A 145 -4.21 -16.16 -5.60
C ARG A 145 -3.83 -17.63 -5.50
N MET A 146 -4.05 -18.22 -4.34
CA MET A 146 -3.97 -19.68 -4.18
C MET A 146 -5.22 -20.33 -4.75
N ILE A 147 -5.04 -21.30 -5.64
CA ILE A 147 -6.11 -22.08 -6.24
C ILE A 147 -5.89 -23.55 -5.91
N PRO A 148 -6.91 -24.23 -5.34
CA PRO A 148 -6.81 -25.65 -5.06
C PRO A 148 -6.67 -26.47 -6.36
N THR A 149 -5.69 -27.35 -6.43
CA THR A 149 -5.42 -28.19 -7.62
C THR A 149 -6.26 -29.47 -7.67
N SER A 150 -6.94 -29.80 -6.57
CA SER A 150 -7.73 -31.02 -6.42
C SER A 150 -9.07 -30.74 -5.76
N SER A 151 -10.14 -31.40 -6.22
CA SER A 151 -11.45 -31.37 -5.56
C SER A 151 -11.47 -32.07 -4.19
N ALA A 152 -10.42 -32.84 -3.89
CA ALA A 152 -10.22 -33.48 -2.58
C ALA A 152 -9.45 -32.57 -1.61
N SER A 153 -8.96 -31.42 -2.06
CA SER A 153 -8.31 -30.44 -1.20
C SER A 153 -9.33 -29.91 -0.17
N GLY A 154 -8.94 -29.87 1.10
CA GLY A 154 -9.80 -29.38 2.18
C GLY A 154 -10.07 -27.87 2.03
N PRO A 155 -11.09 -27.28 2.69
CA PRO A 155 -11.35 -25.84 2.62
C PRO A 155 -10.15 -25.01 3.09
N TRP A 156 -10.06 -23.74 2.66
CA TRP A 156 -9.11 -22.78 3.22
C TRP A 156 -9.20 -22.77 4.77
N PRO A 157 -8.07 -22.86 5.52
CA PRO A 157 -6.67 -22.90 5.09
C PRO A 157 -6.06 -24.31 4.95
N LEU A 158 -6.84 -25.39 4.97
CA LEU A 158 -6.34 -26.77 5.05
C LEU A 158 -5.54 -27.22 3.82
N TYR A 159 -5.92 -26.79 2.61
CA TYR A 159 -5.14 -27.16 1.40
C TYR A 159 -3.74 -26.53 1.36
N ILE A 160 -3.48 -25.47 2.16
CA ILE A 160 -2.13 -24.92 2.31
C ILE A 160 -1.23 -25.95 3.01
N LEU A 161 -1.78 -26.63 4.02
CA LEU A 161 -1.05 -27.62 4.81
C LEU A 161 -0.78 -28.89 4.01
N SER A 162 -1.68 -29.25 3.09
CA SER A 162 -1.50 -30.41 2.21
C SER A 162 -0.60 -30.12 1.01
N GLY A 163 -0.42 -28.85 0.64
CA GLY A 163 0.37 -28.46 -0.54
C GLY A 163 -0.37 -28.62 -1.87
N ASP A 164 -1.69 -28.86 -1.84
CA ASP A 164 -2.51 -29.08 -3.02
C ASP A 164 -3.03 -27.75 -3.60
N PHE A 165 -2.12 -26.82 -3.90
CA PHE A 165 -2.46 -25.52 -4.48
C PHE A 165 -1.47 -25.06 -5.54
N GLU A 166 -1.95 -24.23 -6.45
CA GLU A 166 -1.17 -23.51 -7.44
C GLU A 166 -1.29 -22.00 -7.18
N LEU A 167 -0.23 -21.26 -7.47
CA LEU A 167 -0.21 -19.80 -7.37
C LEU A 167 -0.42 -19.19 -8.75
N GLU A 168 -1.50 -18.43 -8.89
CA GLU A 168 -1.73 -17.59 -10.07
C GLU A 168 -1.55 -16.12 -9.71
N PRO A 169 -0.97 -15.29 -10.60
CA PRO A 169 -0.95 -13.84 -10.41
C PRO A 169 -2.37 -13.31 -10.20
N ARG A 170 -2.55 -12.46 -9.18
CA ARG A 170 -3.85 -11.86 -8.93
C ARG A 170 -4.03 -10.64 -9.84
N PRO A 171 -5.08 -10.61 -10.68
CA PRO A 171 -5.37 -9.43 -11.48
C PRO A 171 -5.86 -8.28 -10.61
N LEU A 172 -5.39 -7.06 -10.91
CA LEU A 172 -5.86 -5.84 -10.30
C LEU A 172 -6.80 -5.12 -11.28
N TYR A 173 -8.09 -5.21 -11.02
CA TYR A 173 -9.10 -4.54 -11.84
C TYR A 173 -9.29 -3.09 -11.40
N ARG A 174 -9.11 -2.15 -12.33
CA ARG A 174 -9.46 -0.74 -12.13
C ARG A 174 -10.88 -0.45 -12.59
N ASN A 175 -11.62 0.32 -11.80
CA ASN A 175 -12.93 0.83 -12.19
C ASN A 175 -12.74 2.18 -12.90
N VAL A 176 -12.74 2.17 -14.24
CA VAL A 176 -12.63 3.39 -15.06
C VAL A 176 -14.01 3.70 -15.66
N PRO A 177 -14.60 4.88 -15.36
CA PRO A 177 -15.89 5.28 -15.92
C PRO A 177 -15.87 5.26 -17.46
N GLU A 178 -17.01 4.93 -18.06
CA GLU A 178 -17.15 4.92 -19.52
C GLU A 178 -16.86 6.31 -20.11
N GLY A 179 -15.89 6.39 -21.02
CA GLY A 179 -15.46 7.64 -21.64
C GLY A 179 -14.44 8.46 -20.85
N ALA A 180 -13.99 8.01 -19.69
CA ALA A 180 -12.89 8.65 -18.95
C ALA A 180 -11.53 8.17 -19.48
N ASP A 181 -10.63 9.10 -19.80
CA ASP A 181 -9.24 8.80 -20.11
C ASP A 181 -8.43 8.75 -18.80
N ALA A 182 -8.03 7.56 -18.40
CA ALA A 182 -7.25 7.32 -17.17
C ALA A 182 -5.98 6.52 -17.52
N PRO A 183 -4.97 7.16 -18.14
CA PRO A 183 -3.72 6.49 -18.49
C PRO A 183 -2.97 6.04 -17.24
N ILE A 184 -2.48 4.79 -17.23
CA ILE A 184 -1.75 4.18 -16.10
C ILE A 184 -0.27 3.94 -16.39
N ASP A 185 0.15 4.05 -17.64
CA ASP A 185 1.53 3.91 -18.12
C ASP A 185 2.50 4.86 -17.39
N THR A 186 2.01 6.00 -16.95
CA THR A 186 2.76 7.01 -16.18
C THR A 186 2.80 6.73 -14.67
N LEU A 187 2.05 5.74 -14.19
CA LEU A 187 2.02 5.34 -12.78
C LEU A 187 3.02 4.20 -12.51
N PRO A 188 3.60 4.14 -11.30
CA PRO A 188 4.45 3.02 -10.92
C PRO A 188 3.68 1.69 -11.01
N GLY A 189 4.18 0.75 -11.81
CA GLY A 189 3.51 -0.53 -12.08
C GLY A 189 2.59 -0.51 -13.30
N GLY A 190 2.48 0.61 -14.04
CA GLY A 190 1.66 0.72 -15.24
C GLY A 190 2.06 -0.20 -16.41
N GLU A 191 3.24 -0.81 -16.34
CA GLU A 191 3.72 -1.81 -17.31
C GLU A 191 3.29 -3.25 -16.94
N ASP A 192 2.63 -3.45 -15.80
CA ASP A 192 2.18 -4.76 -15.35
C ASP A 192 0.95 -5.23 -16.13
N GLU A 193 1.09 -6.34 -16.86
CA GLU A 193 0.05 -6.94 -17.69
C GLU A 193 -1.18 -7.44 -16.90
N PHE A 194 -1.05 -7.61 -15.58
CA PHE A 194 -2.14 -8.02 -14.71
C PHE A 194 -2.91 -6.83 -14.10
N ILE A 195 -2.56 -5.58 -14.47
CA ILE A 195 -3.33 -4.39 -14.13
C ILE A 195 -4.21 -4.01 -15.33
N VAL A 196 -5.50 -4.33 -15.24
CA VAL A 196 -6.46 -4.20 -16.36
C VAL A 196 -7.71 -3.42 -15.96
N GLN A 197 -8.38 -2.78 -16.93
CA GLN A 197 -9.69 -2.17 -16.71
C GLN A 197 -10.75 -3.24 -16.46
N ALA A 198 -11.71 -2.95 -15.57
CA ALA A 198 -12.86 -3.82 -15.36
C ALA A 198 -13.58 -4.08 -16.70
N GLY A 199 -13.59 -5.34 -17.13
CA GLY A 199 -14.15 -5.76 -18.43
C GLY A 199 -13.12 -6.05 -19.53
N GLU A 200 -11.85 -5.67 -19.34
CA GLU A 200 -10.75 -6.09 -20.21
C GLU A 200 -10.36 -7.55 -19.94
N GLN A 201 -9.82 -8.21 -20.97
CA GLN A 201 -9.35 -9.59 -20.87
C GLN A 201 -7.94 -9.62 -20.30
N LEU A 202 -7.71 -10.53 -19.36
CA LEU A 202 -6.38 -10.86 -18.89
C LEU A 202 -5.57 -11.56 -19.99
N PRO A 203 -4.23 -11.56 -19.89
CA PRO A 203 -3.40 -12.48 -20.64
C PRO A 203 -3.95 -13.91 -20.55
N SER A 204 -3.93 -14.65 -21.67
CA SER A 204 -4.46 -16.02 -21.69
C SER A 204 -3.62 -17.00 -20.87
N THR A 205 -2.38 -16.61 -20.57
CA THR A 205 -1.40 -17.41 -19.85
C THR A 205 -0.60 -16.55 -18.88
N PHE A 206 -0.10 -17.16 -17.83
CA PHE A 206 0.85 -16.58 -16.89
C PHE A 206 2.09 -17.48 -16.77
N THR A 207 3.17 -16.92 -16.24
CA THR A 207 4.37 -17.71 -15.90
C THR A 207 4.27 -18.17 -14.45
N ASP A 208 4.32 -19.49 -14.25
CA ASP A 208 4.26 -20.07 -12.91
C ASP A 208 5.60 -19.95 -12.16
N ASP A 209 5.61 -20.44 -10.91
CA ASP A 209 6.81 -20.45 -10.05
C ASP A 209 7.97 -21.31 -10.61
N TYR A 210 7.69 -22.20 -11.57
CA TYR A 210 8.66 -23.08 -12.21
C TYR A 210 9.17 -22.52 -13.54
N GLY A 211 8.72 -21.31 -13.93
CA GLY A 211 9.05 -20.68 -15.20
C GLY A 211 8.29 -21.28 -16.39
N GLU A 212 7.26 -22.09 -16.15
CA GLU A 212 6.40 -22.66 -17.18
C GLU A 212 5.23 -21.72 -17.47
N THR A 213 4.93 -21.55 -18.75
CA THR A 213 3.75 -20.81 -19.19
C THR A 213 2.50 -21.68 -19.02
N ARG A 214 1.59 -21.28 -18.15
CA ARG A 214 0.34 -21.98 -17.85
C ARG A 214 -0.88 -21.13 -18.19
N ALA A 215 -1.96 -21.79 -18.56
CA ALA A 215 -3.25 -21.13 -18.75
C ALA A 215 -3.92 -20.91 -17.39
N HIS A 216 -4.67 -19.81 -17.23
CA HIS A 216 -5.44 -19.55 -16.01
C HIS A 216 -6.46 -20.67 -15.75
N THR A 217 -6.39 -21.31 -14.60
CA THR A 217 -7.32 -22.37 -14.16
C THR A 217 -8.76 -21.88 -14.00
N LEU A 218 -8.97 -20.56 -13.91
CA LEU A 218 -10.29 -19.92 -13.76
C LEU A 218 -10.58 -18.79 -14.77
N ALA A 219 -10.05 -18.88 -16.00
CA ALA A 219 -10.27 -17.87 -17.07
C ALA A 219 -11.74 -17.53 -17.40
N THR A 220 -12.73 -18.25 -16.85
CA THR A 220 -14.15 -18.09 -17.25
C THR A 220 -15.06 -17.52 -16.15
N ILE A 221 -14.75 -17.67 -14.86
CA ILE A 221 -15.76 -17.44 -13.80
C ILE A 221 -15.80 -15.98 -13.33
N GLU A 222 -14.66 -15.28 -13.19
CA GLU A 222 -14.66 -13.92 -12.62
C GLU A 222 -15.10 -12.83 -13.60
N ALA A 223 -14.77 -12.96 -14.90
CA ALA A 223 -15.29 -12.08 -15.95
C ALA A 223 -16.82 -12.22 -16.10
N GLU A 224 -17.36 -13.42 -15.86
CA GLU A 224 -18.80 -13.70 -15.91
C GLU A 224 -19.53 -13.17 -14.66
N ILE A 225 -18.91 -13.22 -13.47
CA ILE A 225 -19.47 -12.66 -12.23
C ILE A 225 -19.46 -11.11 -12.27
N MET A 226 -18.40 -10.48 -12.76
CA MET A 226 -18.36 -9.01 -12.90
C MET A 226 -19.22 -8.48 -14.06
N GLY A 227 -19.38 -9.28 -15.12
CA GLY A 227 -20.27 -8.99 -16.24
C GLY A 227 -21.76 -9.16 -15.92
N THR A 228 -22.11 -9.95 -14.90
CA THR A 228 -23.52 -10.14 -14.46
C THR A 228 -23.99 -9.06 -13.50
N TYR A 229 -23.13 -8.50 -12.65
CA TYR A 229 -23.48 -7.36 -11.80
C TYR A 229 -23.67 -6.04 -12.57
N THR A 230 -23.04 -5.89 -13.74
CA THR A 230 -23.20 -4.72 -14.62
C THR A 230 -24.34 -4.86 -15.64
N ARG A 231 -24.94 -6.05 -15.76
CA ARG A 231 -26.03 -6.36 -16.71
C ARG A 231 -27.43 -6.46 -16.11
N ASN A 232 -27.61 -6.20 -14.81
CA ASN A 232 -28.95 -6.00 -14.27
C ASN A 232 -29.28 -4.50 -14.24
N PRO A 233 -30.19 -4.01 -15.11
CA PRO A 233 -30.71 -2.65 -15.03
C PRO A 233 -31.54 -2.41 -13.76
#